data_AF-A0A7C3ZI17-F1
#
_entry.id   AF-A0A7C3ZI17-F1
#
_cell.length_a   1.000
_cell.length_b   1.000
_cell.length_c   1.000
_cell.angle_alpha   90.00
_cell.angle_beta   90.00
_cell.angle_gamma   90.00
#
_symmetry.space_group_name_H-M   'P 1'
#
loop_
_entity.id
_entity.type
_entity.pdbx_description
1 polymer ?
#
loop_
_entity_poly.entity_id
_entity_poly.type
_entity_poly.pdbx_seq_one_letter_code
_entity_poly.pdbx_strand_id
1 'polypeptide(L)'
;MTLVEPSISEARAALQKLVEKYKKFQDDKSFLNNEQQICDALIKPLLRDVLHWESEDPSEVRPQDTRAGKRPDYVIYNNGISQFIVEAKAATKDLFEDWDIYEQALSYGYNADKEFTILTNFRQVVILASKISFRNPAETAIAKINLLDATDADLEKLLAFKKEYWITMGKDNILYKLLLRHKKAVPVDARLLEDMKHWRSMLLTSIRRSNLKLDFEDEQSFLEIEKQVQKFIDRLVFICYCEDKEIHHEPTLKQLLNEKQERYAMRPGWLLAAIGSLITKYREVPDSDLFDKDDCDDYEIEDNKLLDLLRDLREPAGRPPYNFDYIDADILGRAYENFIGHIQTGTKRFKEKADIGKRKKEFSTRRRSSLTML
;
A
#
# COMPACT_ATOMS: atom_id res chain seq x y z
N MET A 1 13.35 30.62 22.98
CA MET A 1 14.56 30.18 22.26
C MET A 1 14.25 30.24 20.78
N THR A 2 14.79 31.24 20.10
CA THR A 2 14.76 31.33 18.63
C THR A 2 15.51 30.12 18.08
N LEU A 3 14.78 29.21 17.44
CA LEU A 3 15.38 28.17 16.60
C LEU A 3 16.14 28.92 15.51
N VAL A 4 17.48 28.86 15.54
CA VAL A 4 18.32 29.42 14.50
C VAL A 4 18.09 28.53 13.29
N GLU A 5 17.29 29.00 12.33
CA GLU A 5 17.26 28.39 11.00
C GLU A 5 18.70 28.26 10.52
N PRO A 6 19.18 27.06 10.13
CA PRO A 6 20.47 26.99 9.49
C PRO A 6 20.33 27.83 8.23
N SER A 7 21.17 28.84 8.12
CA SER A 7 21.11 29.71 6.96
C SER A 7 21.35 28.85 5.71
N ILE A 8 20.67 29.16 4.60
CA ILE A 8 20.89 28.52 3.28
C ILE A 8 22.40 28.40 2.96
N SER A 9 23.21 29.34 3.47
CA SER A 9 24.67 29.32 3.41
C SER A 9 25.33 28.06 4.01
N GLU A 10 24.90 27.61 5.19
CA GLU A 10 25.44 26.41 5.85
C GLU A 10 25.12 25.15 5.03
N ALA A 11 23.86 25.00 4.62
CA ALA A 11 23.40 23.92 3.76
C ALA A 11 24.14 23.92 2.41
N ARG A 12 24.35 25.09 1.82
CA ARG A 12 25.11 25.27 0.57
C ARG A 12 26.57 24.85 0.74
N ALA A 13 27.22 25.21 1.84
CA ALA A 13 28.59 24.82 2.12
C ALA A 13 28.73 23.30 2.34
N ALA A 14 27.78 22.68 3.05
CA ALA A 14 27.73 21.22 3.22
C ALA A 14 27.50 20.51 1.87
N LEU A 15 26.54 20.98 1.07
CA LEU A 15 26.26 20.43 -0.26
C LEU A 15 27.48 20.55 -1.19
N GLN A 16 28.19 21.68 -1.18
CA GLN A 16 29.38 21.89 -2.01
C GLN A 16 30.46 20.83 -1.75
N LYS A 17 30.70 20.45 -0.48
CA LYS A 17 31.64 19.36 -0.15
C LYS A 17 31.22 18.02 -0.77
N LEU A 18 29.92 17.72 -0.77
CA LEU A 18 29.38 16.51 -1.39
C LEU A 18 29.46 16.56 -2.92
N VAL A 19 29.20 17.73 -3.52
CA VAL A 19 29.35 17.94 -4.97
C VAL A 19 30.80 17.77 -5.41
N GLU A 20 31.75 18.29 -4.64
CA GLU A 20 33.18 18.06 -4.88
C GLU A 20 33.56 16.58 -4.76
N LYS A 21 32.99 15.87 -3.77
CA LYS A 21 33.17 14.42 -3.63
C LYS A 21 32.62 13.69 -4.86
N TYR A 22 31.41 14.01 -5.30
CA TYR A 22 30.81 13.42 -6.52
C TYR A 22 31.68 13.68 -7.76
N LYS A 23 32.17 14.90 -7.95
CA LYS A 23 33.04 15.28 -9.08
C LYS A 23 34.33 14.45 -9.14
N LYS A 24 34.87 14.00 -8.00
CA LYS A 24 36.05 13.10 -7.97
C LYS A 24 35.76 11.72 -8.56
N PHE A 25 34.50 11.27 -8.54
CA PHE A 25 34.08 9.96 -9.04
C PHE A 25 33.21 10.05 -10.30
N GLN A 26 33.03 11.23 -10.90
CA GLN A 26 32.12 11.44 -12.04
C GLN A 26 32.51 10.63 -13.30
N ASP A 27 33.78 10.26 -13.41
CA ASP A 27 34.31 9.45 -14.52
C ASP A 27 34.39 7.94 -14.17
N ASP A 28 34.15 7.57 -12.91
CA ASP A 28 34.14 6.19 -12.45
C ASP A 28 32.76 5.54 -12.65
N LYS A 29 32.57 4.91 -13.81
CA LYS A 29 31.33 4.22 -14.14
C LYS A 29 30.98 3.06 -13.19
N SER A 30 31.97 2.43 -12.56
CA SER A 30 31.72 1.35 -11.60
C SER A 30 31.08 1.91 -10.34
N PHE A 31 31.62 3.03 -9.84
CA PHE A 31 31.04 3.75 -8.71
C PHE A 31 29.64 4.30 -9.04
N LEU A 32 29.48 4.98 -10.19
CA LEU A 32 28.21 5.62 -10.56
C LEU A 32 27.07 4.63 -10.81
N ASN A 33 27.36 3.41 -11.25
CA ASN A 33 26.37 2.35 -11.42
C ASN A 33 26.06 1.59 -10.13
N ASN A 34 26.86 1.75 -9.07
CA ASN A 34 26.66 1.06 -7.81
C ASN A 34 25.79 1.91 -6.88
N GLU A 35 24.49 1.63 -6.88
CA GLU A 35 23.48 2.34 -6.07
C GLU A 35 23.83 2.36 -4.58
N GLN A 36 24.26 1.24 -4.01
CA GLN A 36 24.66 1.17 -2.60
C GLN A 36 25.85 2.09 -2.29
N GLN A 37 26.85 2.16 -3.18
CA GLN A 37 27.98 3.08 -3.00
C GLN A 37 27.55 4.55 -3.12
N ILE A 38 26.65 4.89 -4.04
CA ILE A 38 26.07 6.25 -4.14
C ILE A 38 25.31 6.60 -2.86
N CYS A 39 24.52 5.66 -2.36
CA CYS A 39 23.81 5.76 -1.10
C CYS A 39 24.74 6.10 0.06
N ASP A 40 25.74 5.26 0.31
CA ASP A 40 26.64 5.41 1.45
C ASP A 40 27.57 6.63 1.31
N ALA A 41 28.05 6.91 0.09
CA ALA A 41 29.04 7.95 -0.12
C ALA A 41 28.43 9.35 -0.25
N LEU A 42 27.17 9.48 -0.69
CA LEU A 42 26.58 10.75 -1.09
C LEU A 42 25.18 10.99 -0.52
N ILE A 43 24.26 10.03 -0.57
CA ILE A 43 22.87 10.23 -0.12
C ILE A 43 22.78 10.25 1.41
N LYS A 44 23.39 9.30 2.13
CA LYS A 44 23.43 9.31 3.59
C LYS A 44 24.08 10.60 4.14
N PRO A 45 25.26 11.04 3.61
CA PRO A 45 25.81 12.35 3.95
C PRO A 45 24.90 13.53 3.59
N LEU A 46 24.14 13.48 2.49
CA LEU A 46 23.15 14.52 2.18
C LEU A 46 22.07 14.60 3.27
N LEU A 47 21.53 13.45 3.69
CA LEU A 47 20.55 13.37 4.78
C LEU A 47 21.12 13.94 6.08
N ARG A 48 22.35 13.57 6.44
CA ARG A 48 23.01 14.01 7.68
C ARG A 48 23.48 15.46 7.64
N ASP A 49 24.32 15.80 6.67
CA ASP A 49 25.06 17.06 6.66
C ASP A 49 24.24 18.24 6.10
N VAL A 50 23.19 17.96 5.31
CA VAL A 50 22.33 19.01 4.72
C VAL A 50 20.93 19.01 5.33
N LEU A 51 20.33 17.85 5.58
CA LEU A 51 18.97 17.74 6.13
C LEU A 51 18.90 17.43 7.63
N HIS A 52 20.04 17.16 8.27
CA HIS A 52 20.19 16.93 9.71
C HIS A 52 19.42 15.72 10.23
N TRP A 53 19.27 14.68 9.40
CA TRP A 53 18.81 13.36 9.82
C TRP A 53 20.01 12.46 10.13
N GLU A 54 20.02 11.79 11.28
CA GLU A 54 21.12 10.90 11.63
C GLU A 54 21.06 9.61 10.80
N SER A 55 21.73 9.61 9.65
CA SER A 55 21.68 8.53 8.65
C SER A 55 22.21 7.17 9.11
N GLU A 56 22.95 7.17 10.21
CA GLU A 56 23.50 5.95 10.84
C GLU A 56 22.66 5.49 12.04
N ASP A 57 21.64 6.25 12.44
CA ASP A 57 20.69 5.86 13.48
C ASP A 57 19.46 5.19 12.83
N PRO A 58 19.26 3.87 13.02
CA PRO A 58 18.07 3.18 12.53
C PRO A 58 16.77 3.67 13.18
N SER A 59 16.83 4.48 14.24
CA SER A 59 15.64 5.14 14.79
C SER A 59 15.14 6.29 13.90
N GLU A 60 16.01 6.84 13.05
CA GLU A 60 15.73 7.98 12.16
C GLU A 60 15.77 7.61 10.68
N VAL A 61 16.74 6.81 10.24
CA VAL A 61 16.90 6.44 8.84
C VAL A 61 16.97 4.93 8.74
N ARG A 62 15.87 4.31 8.32
CA ARG A 62 15.81 2.86 8.17
C ARG A 62 16.01 2.48 6.71
N PRO A 63 17.09 1.75 6.37
CA PRO A 63 17.14 1.06 5.09
C PRO A 63 16.04 0.00 5.09
N GLN A 64 15.39 -0.19 3.95
CA GLN A 64 14.42 -1.26 3.85
C GLN A 64 15.10 -2.61 3.63
N ASP A 65 14.73 -3.58 4.46
CA ASP A 65 15.29 -4.91 4.45
C ASP A 65 14.65 -5.78 3.36
N THR A 66 15.13 -5.72 2.10
CA THR A 66 14.88 -6.86 1.19
C THR A 66 15.98 -7.89 1.38
N ARG A 67 15.61 -9.17 1.61
CA ARG A 67 16.58 -10.27 1.75
C ARG A 67 17.12 -10.70 0.38
N ALA A 68 16.51 -10.21 -0.70
CA ALA A 68 16.90 -10.43 -2.10
C ALA A 68 18.07 -9.55 -2.61
N GLY A 69 18.79 -8.84 -1.74
CA GLY A 69 20.01 -8.13 -2.12
C GLY A 69 19.83 -6.80 -2.85
N LYS A 70 18.62 -6.22 -2.84
CA LYS A 70 18.38 -4.82 -3.24
C LYS A 70 18.34 -3.95 -1.98
N ARG A 71 19.32 -3.07 -1.76
CA ARG A 71 19.22 -2.02 -0.73
C ARG A 71 19.91 -0.70 -1.12
N PRO A 72 19.46 0.45 -0.59
CA PRO A 72 18.11 0.69 -0.07
C PRO A 72 17.50 2.04 -0.44
N ASP A 73 16.19 1.97 -0.66
CA ASP A 73 15.26 3.04 -0.36
C ASP A 73 15.18 3.20 1.17
N TYR A 74 15.02 4.43 1.65
CA TYR A 74 15.00 4.75 3.07
C TYR A 74 13.64 5.25 3.50
N VAL A 75 13.21 4.80 4.68
CA VAL A 75 12.09 5.41 5.40
C VAL A 75 12.67 6.31 6.48
N ILE A 76 12.27 7.58 6.45
CA ILE A 76 12.70 8.58 7.42
C ILE A 76 11.71 8.62 8.58
N TYR A 77 12.21 8.55 9.80
CA TYR A 77 11.47 8.53 11.05
C TYR A 77 11.88 9.69 11.94
N ASN A 78 10.91 10.21 12.68
CA ASN A 78 11.14 11.20 13.72
C ASN A 78 10.37 10.77 14.97
N ASN A 79 11.09 10.51 16.07
CA ASN A 79 10.51 10.02 17.32
C ASN A 79 9.59 8.81 17.12
N GLY A 80 10.00 7.86 16.27
CA GLY A 80 9.23 6.64 15.97
C GLY A 80 8.10 6.81 14.95
N ILE A 81 7.79 8.02 14.50
CA ILE A 81 6.77 8.29 13.48
C ILE A 81 7.44 8.43 12.11
N SER A 82 7.02 7.64 11.13
CA SER A 82 7.54 7.72 9.76
C SER A 82 7.00 8.96 9.02
N GLN A 83 7.90 9.69 8.35
CA GLN A 83 7.67 11.03 7.80
C GLN A 83 7.57 11.03 6.27
N PHE A 84 8.61 10.56 5.57
CA PHE A 84 8.69 10.51 4.11
C PHE A 84 9.63 9.38 3.66
N ILE A 85 9.59 9.07 2.37
CA ILE A 85 10.41 8.03 1.72
C ILE A 85 11.54 8.68 0.92
N VAL A 86 12.71 8.05 0.87
CA VAL A 86 13.81 8.38 -0.03
C VAL A 86 14.09 7.20 -0.94
N GLU A 87 13.66 7.28 -2.20
CA GLU A 87 13.96 6.30 -3.24
C GLU A 87 15.33 6.61 -3.84
N ALA A 88 16.27 5.67 -3.73
CA ALA A 88 17.62 5.86 -4.25
C ALA A 88 17.80 5.17 -5.60
N LYS A 89 18.61 5.77 -6.48
CA LYS A 89 19.01 5.17 -7.76
C LYS A 89 20.49 5.37 -8.04
N ALA A 90 21.04 4.51 -8.90
CA ALA A 90 22.35 4.72 -9.50
C ALA A 90 22.47 6.11 -10.16
N ALA A 91 23.63 6.76 -10.02
CA ALA A 91 23.90 8.10 -10.54
C ALA A 91 23.88 8.20 -12.08
N THR A 92 24.01 7.07 -12.77
CA THR A 92 23.90 6.97 -14.23
C THR A 92 22.48 7.07 -14.78
N LYS A 93 21.46 6.88 -13.93
CA LYS A 93 20.05 7.05 -14.32
C LYS A 93 19.71 8.52 -14.51
N ASP A 94 18.85 8.83 -15.47
CA ASP A 94 18.29 10.17 -15.63
C ASP A 94 16.90 10.23 -15.00
N LEU A 95 16.84 10.77 -13.78
CA LEU A 95 15.61 10.85 -13.02
C LEU A 95 14.63 11.86 -13.59
N PHE A 96 15.01 12.76 -14.49
CA PHE A 96 14.06 13.76 -14.97
C PHE A 96 13.19 13.26 -16.11
N GLU A 97 13.59 12.16 -16.76
CA GLU A 97 12.97 11.63 -17.98
C GLU A 97 12.54 10.15 -17.86
N ASP A 98 12.86 9.47 -16.76
CA ASP A 98 12.52 8.05 -16.53
C ASP A 98 11.24 7.92 -15.68
N TRP A 99 10.11 7.74 -16.37
CA TRP A 99 8.78 7.68 -15.73
C TRP A 99 8.51 6.37 -14.98
N ASP A 100 9.18 5.27 -15.34
CA ASP A 100 9.02 3.98 -14.65
C ASP A 100 9.57 4.10 -13.22
N ILE A 101 10.66 4.86 -13.04
CA ILE A 101 11.21 5.16 -11.72
C ILE A 101 10.23 5.98 -10.87
N TYR A 102 9.42 6.85 -11.48
CA TYR A 102 8.41 7.62 -10.76
C TYR A 102 7.30 6.71 -10.24
N GLU A 103 6.81 5.80 -11.08
CA GLU A 103 5.75 4.87 -10.67
C GLU A 103 6.20 3.99 -9.50
N GLN A 104 7.46 3.53 -9.51
CA GLN A 104 8.04 2.79 -8.39
C GLN A 104 8.03 3.64 -7.10
N ALA A 105 8.61 4.84 -7.15
CA ALA A 105 8.70 5.74 -5.99
C ALA A 105 7.32 6.16 -5.45
N LEU A 106 6.36 6.44 -6.34
CA LEU A 106 4.99 6.78 -5.99
C LEU A 106 4.25 5.61 -5.35
N SER A 107 4.47 4.39 -5.86
CA SER A 107 3.90 3.18 -5.27
C SER A 107 4.33 3.02 -3.82
N TYR A 108 5.60 3.24 -3.51
CA TYR A 108 6.10 3.17 -2.14
C TYR A 108 5.52 4.25 -1.24
N GLY A 109 5.58 5.52 -1.67
CA GLY A 109 5.00 6.62 -0.90
C GLY A 109 3.50 6.42 -0.63
N TYR A 110 2.75 5.96 -1.64
CA TYR A 110 1.31 5.69 -1.51
C TYR A 110 1.01 4.53 -0.55
N ASN A 111 1.68 3.38 -0.71
CA ASN A 111 1.47 2.21 0.16
C ASN A 111 1.91 2.48 1.60
N ALA A 112 2.95 3.30 1.82
CA ALA A 112 3.40 3.75 3.15
C ALA A 112 2.57 4.91 3.74
N ASP A 113 1.51 5.34 3.05
CA ASP A 113 0.64 6.47 3.44
C ASP A 113 1.42 7.78 3.69
N LYS A 114 2.44 8.05 2.87
CA LYS A 114 3.28 9.26 2.95
C LYS A 114 2.90 10.27 1.90
N GLU A 115 2.90 11.54 2.28
CA GLU A 115 2.54 12.65 1.38
C GLU A 115 3.64 12.91 0.35
N PHE A 116 4.91 12.69 0.74
CA PHE A 116 6.07 12.97 -0.09
C PHE A 116 7.03 11.78 -0.19
N THR A 117 7.62 11.65 -1.37
CA THR A 117 8.75 10.75 -1.66
C THR A 117 9.86 11.55 -2.35
N ILE A 118 11.09 11.44 -1.87
CA ILE A 118 12.28 12.00 -2.50
C ILE A 118 12.90 10.91 -3.38
N LEU A 119 12.83 11.08 -4.70
CA LEU A 119 13.56 10.25 -5.64
C LEU A 119 14.92 10.89 -5.94
N THR A 120 16.03 10.20 -5.69
CA THR A 120 17.36 10.79 -5.83
C THR A 120 18.44 9.80 -6.26
N ASN A 121 19.38 10.30 -7.06
CA ASN A 121 20.63 9.64 -7.40
C ASN A 121 21.83 10.51 -6.99
N PHE A 122 21.63 11.28 -5.91
CA PHE A 122 22.42 12.45 -5.50
C PHE A 122 22.37 13.61 -6.49
N ARG A 123 22.85 13.47 -7.74
CA ARG A 123 22.95 14.61 -8.68
C ARG A 123 21.60 15.23 -9.01
N GLN A 124 20.56 14.41 -9.11
CA GLN A 124 19.19 14.82 -9.37
C GLN A 124 18.33 14.43 -8.16
N VAL A 125 17.48 15.36 -7.74
CA VAL A 125 16.45 15.15 -6.73
C VAL A 125 15.11 15.50 -7.35
N VAL A 126 14.15 14.59 -7.22
CA VAL A 126 12.76 14.82 -7.56
C VAL A 126 11.93 14.66 -6.30
N ILE A 127 11.18 15.69 -5.95
CA ILE A 127 10.21 15.63 -4.85
C ILE A 127 8.85 15.27 -5.45
N LEU A 128 8.33 14.11 -5.08
CA LEU A 128 7.08 13.55 -5.58
C LEU A 128 5.97 13.66 -4.53
N ALA A 129 4.81 14.16 -4.94
CA ALA A 129 3.56 14.11 -4.17
C ALA A 129 2.91 12.72 -4.32
N SER A 130 2.98 11.89 -3.29
CA SER A 130 2.60 10.46 -3.40
C SER A 130 1.11 10.21 -3.17
N LYS A 131 0.38 11.17 -2.58
CA LYS A 131 -1.05 11.04 -2.24
C LYS A 131 -1.98 11.94 -3.07
N ILE A 132 -1.61 12.19 -4.31
CA ILE A 132 -2.45 12.91 -5.27
C ILE A 132 -2.94 11.99 -6.39
N SER A 133 -4.08 12.32 -6.98
CA SER A 133 -4.57 11.68 -8.20
C SER A 133 -3.82 12.27 -9.39
N PHE A 134 -3.30 11.41 -10.26
CA PHE A 134 -2.59 11.81 -11.48
C PHE A 134 -3.01 10.93 -12.66
N ARG A 135 -2.80 11.42 -13.89
CA ARG A 135 -2.89 10.59 -15.11
C ARG A 135 -1.51 10.20 -15.64
N ASN A 136 -0.57 11.14 -15.54
CA ASN A 136 0.83 10.91 -15.84
C ASN A 136 1.65 11.07 -14.54
N PRO A 137 2.55 10.13 -14.19
CA PRO A 137 3.42 10.24 -13.02
C PRO A 137 4.18 11.57 -12.94
N ALA A 138 4.53 12.19 -14.07
CA ALA A 138 5.17 13.50 -14.13
C ALA A 138 4.42 14.61 -13.37
N GLU A 139 3.08 14.53 -13.32
CA GLU A 139 2.22 15.51 -12.63
C GLU A 139 2.44 15.52 -11.12
N THR A 140 3.07 14.48 -10.57
CA THR A 140 3.35 14.35 -9.14
C THR A 140 4.66 15.01 -8.73
N ALA A 141 5.56 15.33 -9.66
CA ALA A 141 6.80 16.04 -9.36
C ALA A 141 6.51 17.50 -9.02
N ILE A 142 6.54 17.82 -7.73
CA ILE A 142 6.35 19.18 -7.22
C ILE A 142 7.67 19.98 -7.21
N ALA A 143 8.81 19.29 -7.32
CA ALA A 143 10.11 19.90 -7.57
C ALA A 143 11.05 18.94 -8.30
N LYS A 144 11.87 19.48 -9.21
CA LYS A 144 13.03 18.82 -9.81
C LYS A 144 14.25 19.70 -9.54
N ILE A 145 15.29 19.15 -8.93
CA ILE A 145 16.48 19.89 -8.49
C ILE A 145 17.71 19.16 -8.99
N ASN A 146 18.59 19.86 -9.70
CA ASN A 146 19.94 19.40 -9.97
C ASN A 146 20.86 19.92 -8.86
N LEU A 147 21.40 19.01 -8.04
CA LEU A 147 22.24 19.39 -6.91
C LEU A 147 23.59 19.97 -7.33
N LEU A 148 24.03 19.74 -8.56
CA LEU A 148 25.33 20.21 -9.05
C LEU A 148 25.34 21.73 -9.29
N ASP A 149 24.18 22.33 -9.54
CA ASP A 149 23.98 23.75 -9.85
C ASP A 149 22.78 24.36 -9.09
N ALA A 150 22.40 23.78 -7.94
CA ALA A 150 21.23 24.18 -7.17
C ALA A 150 21.23 25.68 -6.79
N THR A 151 20.10 26.34 -7.10
CA THR A 151 19.83 27.73 -6.71
C THR A 151 19.41 27.81 -5.25
N ASP A 152 19.38 29.02 -4.65
CA ASP A 152 18.84 29.20 -3.30
C ASP A 152 17.38 28.74 -3.22
N ALA A 153 16.57 29.03 -4.24
CA ALA A 153 15.18 28.59 -4.32
C ALA A 153 15.04 27.06 -4.43
N ASP A 154 16.05 26.35 -4.93
CA ASP A 154 16.06 24.88 -4.93
C ASP A 154 16.46 24.34 -3.57
N LEU A 155 17.46 24.95 -2.93
CA LEU A 155 17.84 24.63 -1.56
C LEU A 155 16.68 24.86 -0.59
N GLU A 156 15.88 25.91 -0.73
CA GLU A 156 14.68 26.12 0.07
C GLU A 156 13.70 24.94 -0.01
N LYS A 157 13.46 24.41 -1.22
CA LYS A 157 12.58 23.23 -1.42
C LYS A 157 13.18 21.97 -0.80
N LEU A 158 14.48 21.77 -0.94
CA LEU A 158 15.19 20.63 -0.35
C LEU A 158 15.19 20.71 1.18
N LEU A 159 15.47 21.88 1.75
CA LEU A 159 15.52 22.13 3.19
C LEU A 159 14.15 22.08 3.86
N ALA A 160 13.05 22.09 3.10
CA ALA A 160 11.73 21.73 3.63
C ALA A 160 11.67 20.27 4.15
N PHE A 161 12.66 19.43 3.82
CA PHE A 161 12.86 18.10 4.39
C PHE A 161 13.80 18.04 5.59
N LYS A 162 14.32 19.18 6.06
CA LYS A 162 15.18 19.23 7.24
C LYS A 162 14.41 18.73 8.47
N LYS A 163 15.07 17.93 9.32
CA LYS A 163 14.50 17.30 10.53
C LYS A 163 13.60 18.22 11.37
N GLU A 164 14.04 19.46 11.62
CA GLU A 164 13.30 20.44 12.44
C GLU A 164 11.88 20.74 11.94
N TYR A 165 11.64 20.76 10.62
CA TYR A 165 10.31 21.01 10.07
C TYR A 165 9.32 19.87 10.32
N TRP A 166 9.84 18.66 10.52
CA TRP A 166 9.04 17.46 10.75
C TRP A 166 8.80 17.18 12.23
N ILE A 167 9.44 17.93 13.13
CA ILE A 167 9.18 17.88 14.58
C ILE A 167 7.85 18.62 14.92
N THR A 168 7.46 19.64 14.15
CA THR A 168 6.39 20.59 14.52
C THR A 168 5.06 20.42 13.75
N MET A 169 4.76 19.23 13.23
CA MET A 169 3.53 18.94 12.44
C MET A 169 3.34 19.81 11.18
N GLY A 170 4.41 20.35 10.60
CA GLY A 170 4.46 20.72 9.18
C GLY A 170 3.52 21.82 8.68
N LYS A 171 2.77 22.53 9.53
CA LYS A 171 1.85 23.61 9.08
C LYS A 171 2.58 24.72 8.32
N ASP A 172 3.86 24.93 8.64
CA ASP A 172 4.71 25.92 7.98
C ASP A 172 5.55 25.34 6.84
N ASN A 173 5.50 24.02 6.62
CA ASN A 173 6.25 23.40 5.52
C ASN A 173 5.61 23.81 4.18
N ILE A 174 6.39 24.55 3.38
CA ILE A 174 5.97 25.16 2.11
C ILE A 174 5.44 24.13 1.10
N LEU A 175 5.91 22.88 1.17
CA LEU A 175 5.54 21.85 0.20
C LEU A 175 4.08 21.42 0.33
N TYR A 176 3.48 21.46 1.53
CA TYR A 176 2.05 21.16 1.71
C TYR A 176 1.15 22.17 0.99
N LYS A 177 1.61 23.42 0.81
CA LYS A 177 0.87 24.43 0.04
C LYS A 177 0.82 24.08 -1.45
N LEU A 178 1.83 23.36 -1.96
CA LEU A 178 1.85 22.89 -3.34
C LEU A 178 0.81 21.79 -3.57
N LEU A 179 0.55 20.95 -2.56
CA LEU A 179 -0.45 19.88 -2.63
C LEU A 179 -1.90 20.37 -2.72
N LEU A 180 -2.20 21.58 -2.23
CA LEU A 180 -3.57 22.14 -2.20
C LEU A 180 -4.20 22.28 -3.60
N ARG A 181 -3.38 22.32 -4.65
CA ARG A 181 -3.81 22.45 -6.04
C ARG A 181 -4.21 21.12 -6.68
N HIS A 182 -3.94 20.00 -6.01
CA HIS A 182 -4.13 18.67 -6.54
C HIS A 182 -5.30 17.96 -5.86
N LYS A 183 -6.01 17.13 -6.63
CA LYS A 183 -7.01 16.22 -6.09
C LYS A 183 -6.30 15.14 -5.29
N LYS A 184 -6.71 14.90 -4.04
CA LYS A 184 -6.16 13.83 -3.21
C LYS A 184 -6.47 12.45 -3.80
N ALA A 185 -5.51 11.54 -3.70
CA ALA A 185 -5.72 10.12 -3.94
C ALA A 185 -6.65 9.54 -2.85
N VAL A 186 -7.32 8.44 -3.17
CA VAL A 186 -8.03 7.64 -2.15
C VAL A 186 -6.97 7.00 -1.26
N PRO A 187 -7.02 7.16 0.07
CA PRO A 187 -6.08 6.50 0.98
C PRO A 187 -6.03 4.98 0.78
N VAL A 188 -4.86 4.37 1.04
CA VAL A 188 -4.62 2.95 0.78
C VAL A 188 -5.54 2.03 1.61
N ASP A 189 -5.82 2.37 2.87
CA ASP A 189 -6.75 1.66 3.75
C ASP A 189 -8.20 1.73 3.23
N ALA A 190 -8.65 2.94 2.89
CA ALA A 190 -9.97 3.16 2.32
C ALA A 190 -10.15 2.44 0.97
N ARG A 191 -9.09 2.41 0.16
CA ARG A 191 -9.09 1.67 -1.10
C ARG A 191 -9.19 0.16 -0.85
N LEU A 192 -8.32 -0.40 0.00
CA LEU A 192 -8.32 -1.83 0.31
C LEU A 192 -9.69 -2.26 0.85
N LEU A 193 -10.30 -1.44 1.72
CA LEU A 193 -11.64 -1.66 2.23
C LEU A 193 -12.70 -1.78 1.10
N GLU A 194 -12.68 -0.86 0.14
CA GLU A 194 -13.63 -0.88 -0.98
C GLU A 194 -13.40 -2.07 -1.92
N ASP A 195 -12.14 -2.43 -2.16
CA ASP A 195 -11.79 -3.59 -2.97
C ASP A 195 -12.23 -4.89 -2.29
N MET A 196 -12.00 -5.05 -0.98
CA MET A 196 -12.48 -6.21 -0.22
C MET A 196 -14.01 -6.34 -0.27
N LYS A 197 -14.75 -5.22 -0.20
CA LYS A 197 -16.22 -5.23 -0.40
C LYS A 197 -16.58 -5.67 -1.82
N HIS A 198 -15.86 -5.18 -2.82
CA HIS A 198 -16.08 -5.55 -4.21
C HIS A 198 -15.84 -7.04 -4.44
N TRP A 199 -14.69 -7.57 -4.01
CA TRP A 199 -14.33 -8.98 -4.09
C TRP A 199 -15.36 -9.86 -3.38
N ARG A 200 -15.78 -9.49 -2.17
CA ARG A 200 -16.81 -10.24 -1.44
C ARG A 200 -18.13 -10.32 -2.20
N SER A 201 -18.61 -9.20 -2.72
CA SER A 201 -19.84 -9.15 -3.53
C SER A 201 -19.73 -10.01 -4.80
N MET A 202 -18.59 -9.93 -5.48
CA MET A 202 -18.27 -10.70 -6.68
C MET A 202 -18.26 -12.22 -6.38
N LEU A 203 -17.56 -12.63 -5.33
CA LEU A 203 -17.45 -14.03 -4.92
C LEU A 203 -18.80 -14.58 -4.43
N LEU A 204 -19.56 -13.84 -3.64
CA LEU A 204 -20.92 -14.25 -3.23
C LEU A 204 -21.82 -14.52 -4.43
N THR A 205 -21.73 -13.70 -5.47
CA THR A 205 -22.48 -13.90 -6.71
C THR A 205 -22.05 -15.18 -7.44
N SER A 206 -20.75 -15.47 -7.48
CA SER A 206 -20.20 -16.71 -8.06
C SER A 206 -20.64 -17.95 -7.29
N ILE A 207 -20.54 -17.89 -5.95
CA ILE A 207 -20.83 -19.01 -5.05
C ILE A 207 -22.33 -19.33 -5.10
N ARG A 208 -23.21 -18.32 -5.11
CA ARG A 208 -24.67 -18.52 -5.24
C ARG A 208 -25.06 -19.30 -6.49
N ARG A 209 -24.30 -19.15 -7.59
CA ARG A 209 -24.57 -19.84 -8.85
C ARG A 209 -24.01 -21.26 -8.88
N SER A 210 -22.83 -21.46 -8.28
CA SER A 210 -22.08 -22.71 -8.37
C SER A 210 -22.42 -23.70 -7.24
N ASN A 211 -22.91 -23.20 -6.11
CA ASN A 211 -23.17 -24.00 -4.90
C ASN A 211 -24.67 -24.04 -4.57
N LEU A 212 -25.45 -24.76 -5.39
CA LEU A 212 -26.91 -24.83 -5.28
C LEU A 212 -27.44 -25.40 -3.94
N LYS A 213 -26.56 -26.00 -3.13
CA LYS A 213 -26.88 -26.58 -1.83
C LYS A 213 -26.90 -25.55 -0.70
N LEU A 214 -26.29 -24.38 -0.91
CA LEU A 214 -26.20 -23.31 0.07
C LEU A 214 -27.49 -22.50 0.07
N ASP A 215 -28.00 -22.17 1.26
CA ASP A 215 -29.19 -21.34 1.43
C ASP A 215 -28.80 -19.86 1.53
N PHE A 216 -29.08 -19.12 0.46
CA PHE A 216 -28.89 -17.67 0.39
C PHE A 216 -30.15 -16.88 0.78
N GLU A 217 -31.28 -17.54 0.98
CA GLU A 217 -32.56 -16.92 1.34
C GLU A 217 -32.78 -16.92 2.86
N ASP A 218 -32.26 -17.92 3.57
CA ASP A 218 -32.16 -17.91 5.02
C ASP A 218 -31.09 -16.91 5.51
N GLU A 219 -31.47 -16.06 6.45
CA GLU A 219 -30.63 -14.94 6.91
C GLU A 219 -29.39 -15.43 7.67
N GLN A 220 -29.53 -16.46 8.51
CA GLN A 220 -28.40 -16.98 9.30
C GLN A 220 -27.41 -17.70 8.39
N SER A 221 -27.92 -18.51 7.48
CA SER A 221 -27.14 -19.22 6.46
C SER A 221 -26.40 -18.23 5.56
N PHE A 222 -27.08 -17.19 5.06
CA PHE A 222 -26.44 -16.16 4.25
C PHE A 222 -25.34 -15.42 5.02
N LEU A 223 -25.58 -15.05 6.28
CA LEU A 223 -24.57 -14.38 7.11
C LEU A 223 -23.33 -15.28 7.33
N GLU A 224 -23.51 -16.58 7.49
CA GLU A 224 -22.40 -17.51 7.60
C GLU A 224 -21.63 -17.62 6.29
N ILE A 225 -22.33 -17.73 5.15
CA ILE A 225 -21.70 -17.69 3.82
C ILE A 225 -20.89 -16.40 3.65
N GLU A 226 -21.42 -15.23 4.04
CA GLU A 226 -20.70 -13.96 3.97
C GLU A 226 -19.40 -13.97 4.79
N LYS A 227 -19.42 -14.56 6.00
CA LYS A 227 -18.22 -14.70 6.84
C LYS A 227 -17.20 -15.64 6.21
N GLN A 228 -17.65 -16.75 5.65
CA GLN A 228 -16.79 -17.75 5.02
C GLN A 228 -16.13 -17.19 3.75
N VAL A 229 -16.87 -16.44 2.93
CA VAL A 229 -16.30 -15.71 1.79
C VAL A 229 -15.28 -14.67 2.26
N GLN A 230 -15.56 -13.98 3.36
CA GLN A 230 -14.61 -13.02 3.91
C GLN A 230 -13.32 -13.72 4.37
N LYS A 231 -13.44 -14.83 5.12
CA LYS A 231 -12.30 -15.61 5.58
C LYS A 231 -11.42 -16.05 4.41
N PHE A 232 -12.03 -16.46 3.29
CA PHE A 232 -11.30 -16.78 2.06
C PHE A 232 -10.52 -15.58 1.50
N ILE A 233 -11.14 -14.38 1.44
CA ILE A 233 -10.45 -13.15 1.01
C ILE A 233 -9.31 -12.79 1.95
N ASP A 234 -9.54 -12.86 3.26
CA ASP A 234 -8.55 -12.51 4.29
C ASP A 234 -7.31 -13.41 4.19
N ARG A 235 -7.49 -14.70 3.90
CA ARG A 235 -6.39 -15.64 3.61
C ARG A 235 -5.57 -15.19 2.41
N LEU A 236 -6.21 -14.78 1.31
CA LEU A 236 -5.51 -14.31 0.12
C LEU A 236 -4.71 -13.04 0.40
N VAL A 237 -5.30 -12.07 1.11
CA VAL A 237 -4.62 -10.84 1.53
C VAL A 237 -3.43 -11.16 2.44
N PHE A 238 -3.59 -12.07 3.40
CA PHE A 238 -2.52 -12.48 4.30
C PHE A 238 -1.38 -13.20 3.57
N ILE A 239 -1.70 -14.06 2.60
CA ILE A 239 -0.68 -14.69 1.74
C ILE A 239 0.11 -13.61 0.98
N CYS A 240 -0.57 -12.62 0.38
CA CYS A 240 0.11 -11.49 -0.27
C CYS A 240 1.01 -10.71 0.70
N TYR A 241 0.55 -10.48 1.93
CA TYR A 241 1.35 -9.86 2.98
C TYR A 241 2.64 -10.66 3.25
N CYS A 242 2.52 -11.97 3.47
CA CYS A 242 3.67 -12.83 3.70
C CYS A 242 4.64 -12.88 2.51
N GLU A 243 4.11 -12.84 1.28
CA GLU A 243 4.93 -12.81 0.07
C GLU A 243 5.72 -11.52 -0.08
N ASP A 244 5.06 -10.37 0.08
CA ASP A 244 5.73 -9.07 -0.07
C ASP A 244 6.73 -8.84 1.07
N LYS A 245 6.48 -9.43 2.25
CA LYS A 245 7.42 -9.47 3.39
C LYS A 245 8.50 -10.56 3.25
N GLU A 246 8.52 -11.32 2.16
CA GLU A 246 9.48 -12.40 1.88
C GLU A 246 9.58 -13.44 3.03
N ILE A 247 8.46 -13.77 3.68
CA ILE A 247 8.41 -14.69 4.83
C ILE A 247 8.54 -16.16 4.40
N HIS A 248 8.10 -16.50 3.17
CA HIS A 248 8.13 -17.87 2.62
C HIS A 248 8.69 -17.92 1.19
N HIS A 249 9.37 -19.02 0.82
CA HIS A 249 10.10 -19.17 -0.46
C HIS A 249 9.41 -20.13 -1.48
N GLU A 250 8.15 -20.50 -1.26
CA GLU A 250 7.42 -21.56 -1.98
C GLU A 250 6.11 -20.99 -2.60
N PRO A 251 5.48 -21.66 -3.61
CA PRO A 251 4.73 -21.00 -4.67
C PRO A 251 3.74 -19.92 -4.21
N THR A 252 3.75 -18.80 -4.91
CA THR A 252 3.07 -17.55 -4.54
C THR A 252 1.80 -17.35 -5.35
N LEU A 253 0.86 -16.54 -4.84
CA LEU A 253 -0.27 -16.02 -5.61
C LEU A 253 0.19 -15.26 -6.85
N LYS A 254 1.33 -14.54 -6.78
CA LYS A 254 1.97 -13.93 -7.97
C LYS A 254 2.30 -14.97 -9.03
N GLN A 255 2.91 -16.08 -8.64
CA GLN A 255 3.22 -17.18 -9.57
C GLN A 255 1.94 -17.80 -10.14
N LEU A 256 0.94 -18.10 -9.31
CA LEU A 256 -0.33 -18.67 -9.76
C LEU A 256 -1.08 -17.74 -10.73
N LEU A 257 -1.05 -16.44 -10.47
CA LEU A 257 -1.58 -15.41 -11.35
C LEU A 257 -0.90 -15.47 -12.72
N ASN A 258 0.43 -15.43 -12.77
CA ASN A 258 1.19 -15.49 -14.01
C ASN A 258 0.93 -16.78 -14.79
N GLU A 259 0.99 -17.93 -14.12
CA GLU A 259 0.74 -19.24 -14.75
C GLU A 259 -0.66 -19.32 -15.36
N LYS A 260 -1.69 -18.82 -14.66
CA LYS A 260 -3.06 -18.81 -15.17
C LYS A 260 -3.23 -17.85 -16.34
N GLN A 261 -2.59 -16.68 -16.31
CA GLN A 261 -2.64 -15.70 -17.40
C GLN A 261 -1.99 -16.26 -18.68
N GLU A 262 -0.81 -16.87 -18.57
CA GLU A 262 -0.09 -17.46 -19.70
C GLU A 262 -0.81 -18.69 -20.28
N ARG A 263 -1.56 -19.41 -19.44
CA ARG A 263 -2.19 -20.70 -19.80
C ARG A 263 -3.70 -20.65 -19.63
N TYR A 264 -4.33 -19.54 -20.01
CA TYR A 264 -5.76 -19.24 -19.79
C TYR A 264 -6.72 -20.42 -20.11
N ALA A 265 -6.35 -21.30 -21.05
CA ALA A 265 -7.06 -22.52 -21.42
C ALA A 265 -6.93 -23.73 -20.46
N MET A 266 -6.31 -23.58 -19.29
CA MET A 266 -6.26 -24.65 -18.27
C MET A 266 -7.67 -25.08 -17.83
N ARG A 267 -7.78 -26.33 -17.36
CA ARG A 267 -9.03 -26.94 -16.90
C ARG A 267 -9.79 -26.02 -15.90
N PRO A 268 -11.13 -25.89 -16.01
CA PRO A 268 -11.94 -25.20 -15.01
C PRO A 268 -11.67 -25.72 -13.60
N GLY A 269 -11.56 -24.81 -12.62
CA GLY A 269 -11.30 -25.13 -11.22
C GLY A 269 -9.82 -25.34 -10.89
N TRP A 270 -8.91 -25.25 -11.86
CA TRP A 270 -7.46 -25.38 -11.60
C TRP A 270 -6.96 -24.30 -10.64
N LEU A 271 -7.39 -23.04 -10.83
CA LEU A 271 -6.89 -21.94 -10.01
C LEU A 271 -7.40 -22.08 -8.57
N LEU A 272 -8.67 -22.43 -8.39
CA LEU A 272 -9.24 -22.73 -7.07
C LEU A 272 -8.47 -23.85 -6.36
N ALA A 273 -8.18 -24.95 -7.06
CA ALA A 273 -7.42 -26.07 -6.49
C ALA A 273 -5.97 -25.69 -6.13
N ALA A 274 -5.31 -24.87 -6.94
CA ALA A 274 -3.97 -24.37 -6.68
C ALA A 274 -3.94 -23.44 -5.45
N ILE A 275 -4.93 -22.53 -5.33
CA ILE A 275 -5.11 -21.68 -4.16
C ILE A 275 -5.38 -22.53 -2.91
N GLY A 276 -6.25 -23.54 -2.99
CA GLY A 276 -6.53 -24.46 -1.88
C GLY A 276 -5.29 -25.22 -1.40
N SER A 277 -4.42 -25.62 -2.34
CA SER A 277 -3.12 -26.23 -2.02
C SER A 277 -2.21 -25.26 -1.28
N LEU A 278 -2.21 -23.98 -1.69
CA LEU A 278 -1.43 -22.93 -1.02
C LEU A 278 -1.96 -22.65 0.40
N ILE A 279 -3.28 -22.52 0.57
CA ILE A 279 -3.94 -22.37 1.89
C ILE A 279 -3.56 -23.54 2.82
N THR A 280 -3.51 -24.77 2.28
CA THR A 280 -3.10 -25.95 3.05
C THR A 280 -1.66 -25.85 3.54
N LYS A 281 -0.73 -25.34 2.71
CA LYS A 281 0.66 -25.09 3.15
C LYS A 281 0.74 -24.07 4.29
N TYR A 282 -0.04 -22.98 4.21
CA TYR A 282 -0.07 -21.96 5.26
C TYR A 282 -0.65 -22.49 6.58
N ARG A 283 -1.57 -23.46 6.53
CA ARG A 283 -2.11 -24.14 7.72
C ARG A 283 -1.07 -24.93 8.52
N GLU A 284 0.03 -25.35 7.89
CA GLU A 284 1.10 -26.09 8.57
C GLU A 284 1.98 -25.19 9.46
N VAL A 285 1.84 -23.87 9.33
CA VAL A 285 2.60 -22.88 10.12
C VAL A 285 1.99 -22.73 11.52
N PRO A 286 2.78 -22.65 12.61
CA PRO A 286 2.26 -22.35 13.94
C PRO A 286 1.50 -21.01 14.00
N ASP A 287 0.51 -20.93 14.88
CA ASP A 287 -0.32 -19.72 15.10
C ASP A 287 -1.05 -19.21 13.83
N SER A 288 -1.49 -20.14 12.98
CA SER A 288 -2.12 -19.86 11.68
C SER A 288 -3.64 -20.10 11.66
N ASP A 289 -4.35 -19.87 12.77
CA ASP A 289 -5.80 -20.13 12.93
C ASP A 289 -6.68 -19.59 11.78
N LEU A 290 -6.25 -18.51 11.12
CA LEU A 290 -6.89 -17.97 9.91
C LEU A 290 -7.06 -19.04 8.81
N PHE A 291 -6.11 -19.98 8.71
CA PHE A 291 -6.01 -21.02 7.69
C PHE A 291 -6.66 -22.36 8.07
N ASP A 292 -7.20 -22.50 9.30
CA ASP A 292 -7.89 -23.71 9.76
C ASP A 292 -9.01 -24.17 8.83
N LYS A 293 -9.27 -25.47 8.76
CA LYS A 293 -10.32 -25.99 7.86
C LYS A 293 -11.69 -25.39 8.19
N ASP A 294 -12.39 -24.92 7.16
CA ASP A 294 -13.71 -24.28 7.31
C ASP A 294 -14.59 -24.46 6.04
N ASP A 295 -15.84 -24.03 6.10
CA ASP A 295 -16.82 -24.22 5.01
C ASP A 295 -16.36 -23.60 3.69
N CYS A 296 -15.63 -22.47 3.73
CA CYS A 296 -15.08 -21.83 2.54
C CYS A 296 -14.11 -22.71 1.73
N ASP A 297 -13.52 -23.75 2.34
CA ASP A 297 -12.62 -24.68 1.64
C ASP A 297 -13.40 -25.61 0.68
N ASP A 298 -14.70 -25.77 0.87
CA ASP A 298 -15.57 -26.64 0.08
C ASP A 298 -16.43 -25.87 -0.95
N TYR A 299 -16.29 -24.54 -1.03
CA TYR A 299 -17.05 -23.71 -1.98
C TYR A 299 -16.49 -23.79 -3.40
N GLU A 300 -17.38 -24.02 -4.37
CA GLU A 300 -17.06 -23.88 -5.78
C GLU A 300 -17.05 -22.40 -6.20
N ILE A 301 -15.93 -21.93 -6.73
CA ILE A 301 -15.73 -20.57 -7.21
C ILE A 301 -15.19 -20.64 -8.64
N GLU A 302 -15.76 -19.84 -9.55
CA GLU A 302 -15.31 -19.82 -10.94
C GLU A 302 -13.90 -19.21 -11.05
N ASP A 303 -13.00 -19.88 -11.79
CA ASP A 303 -11.61 -19.46 -11.98
C ASP A 303 -11.46 -18.03 -12.54
N ASN A 304 -12.40 -17.57 -13.38
CA ASN A 304 -12.40 -16.20 -13.89
C ASN A 304 -12.57 -15.16 -12.77
N LYS A 305 -13.39 -15.44 -11.74
CA LYS A 305 -13.61 -14.55 -10.59
C LYS A 305 -12.42 -14.54 -9.65
N LEU A 306 -11.78 -15.68 -9.47
CA LEU A 306 -10.50 -15.74 -8.76
C LEU A 306 -9.42 -14.95 -9.51
N LEU A 307 -9.36 -15.06 -10.83
CA LEU A 307 -8.41 -14.29 -11.64
C LEU A 307 -8.66 -12.78 -11.57
N ASP A 308 -9.92 -12.34 -11.65
CA ASP A 308 -10.31 -10.94 -11.49
C ASP A 308 -9.85 -10.41 -10.12
N LEU A 309 -10.12 -11.15 -9.03
CA LEU A 309 -9.68 -10.81 -7.68
C LEU A 309 -8.16 -10.72 -7.57
N LEU A 310 -7.41 -11.73 -8.03
CA LEU A 310 -5.96 -11.75 -7.93
C LEU A 310 -5.31 -10.63 -8.74
N ARG A 311 -5.89 -10.27 -9.89
CA ARG A 311 -5.45 -9.10 -10.68
C ARG A 311 -5.65 -7.81 -9.90
N ASP A 312 -6.84 -7.59 -9.34
CA ASP A 312 -7.09 -6.39 -8.55
C ASP A 312 -6.17 -6.28 -7.33
N LEU A 313 -5.81 -7.43 -6.73
CA LEU A 313 -4.96 -7.49 -5.54
C LEU A 313 -3.46 -7.32 -5.87
N ARG A 314 -2.96 -7.85 -7.00
CA ARG A 314 -1.50 -7.84 -7.32
C ARG A 314 -1.11 -6.91 -8.44
N GLU A 315 -1.95 -6.75 -9.44
CA GLU A 315 -1.67 -6.03 -10.68
C GLU A 315 -2.86 -5.16 -11.10
N PRO A 316 -3.38 -4.29 -10.22
CA PRO A 316 -4.57 -3.52 -10.52
C PRO A 316 -4.33 -2.57 -11.70
N ALA A 317 -5.26 -2.56 -12.66
CA ALA A 317 -5.16 -1.67 -13.80
C ALA A 317 -5.35 -0.19 -13.37
N GLY A 318 -4.44 0.68 -13.82
CA GLY A 318 -4.58 2.14 -13.69
C GLY A 318 -4.32 2.69 -12.29
N ARG A 319 -3.70 1.92 -11.39
CA ARG A 319 -3.23 2.39 -10.08
C ARG A 319 -1.99 1.58 -9.64
N PRO A 320 -1.18 2.10 -8.71
CA PRO A 320 -0.08 1.33 -8.15
C PRO A 320 -0.57 0.03 -7.50
N PRO A 321 0.18 -1.08 -7.63
CA PRO A 321 -0.14 -2.33 -6.96
C PRO A 321 0.00 -2.18 -5.44
N TYR A 322 -0.73 -3.01 -4.70
CA TYR A 322 -0.49 -3.15 -3.28
C TYR A 322 0.89 -3.72 -3.05
N ASN A 323 1.64 -3.09 -2.15
CA ASN A 323 2.88 -3.64 -1.65
C ASN A 323 2.83 -3.67 -0.13
N PHE A 324 2.47 -4.83 0.40
CA PHE A 324 2.24 -5.04 1.82
C PHE A 324 3.52 -4.94 2.65
N ASP A 325 4.69 -4.90 2.02
CA ASP A 325 5.93 -4.55 2.72
C ASP A 325 5.91 -3.10 3.23
N TYR A 326 5.29 -2.19 2.48
CA TYR A 326 5.21 -0.77 2.78
C TYR A 326 3.96 -0.37 3.55
N ILE A 327 2.93 -1.22 3.54
CA ILE A 327 1.69 -0.96 4.27
C ILE A 327 1.92 -1.28 5.74
N ASP A 328 1.88 -0.25 6.59
CA ASP A 328 1.99 -0.39 8.05
C ASP A 328 0.83 -1.24 8.61
N ALA A 329 1.11 -1.97 9.69
CA ALA A 329 0.11 -2.81 10.37
C ALA A 329 -1.11 -1.99 10.80
N ASP A 330 -0.92 -0.72 11.19
CA ASP A 330 -2.02 0.18 11.54
C ASP A 330 -2.93 0.50 10.34
N ILE A 331 -2.38 0.57 9.12
CA ILE A 331 -3.17 0.82 7.89
C ILE A 331 -4.06 -0.40 7.61
N LEU A 332 -3.49 -1.60 7.71
CA LEU A 332 -4.27 -2.85 7.60
C LEU A 332 -5.33 -2.93 8.70
N GLY A 333 -4.94 -2.66 9.96
CA GLY A 333 -5.84 -2.62 11.10
C GLY A 333 -7.05 -1.73 10.85
N ARG A 334 -6.85 -0.49 10.39
CA ARG A 334 -7.94 0.43 10.03
C ARG A 334 -8.83 -0.10 8.92
N ALA A 335 -8.27 -0.72 7.87
CA ALA A 335 -9.07 -1.31 6.81
C ALA A 335 -9.97 -2.43 7.36
N TYR A 336 -9.43 -3.34 8.16
CA TYR A 336 -10.17 -4.44 8.79
C TYR A 336 -11.19 -3.97 9.83
N GLU A 337 -10.85 -3.00 10.69
CA GLU A 337 -11.77 -2.43 11.68
C GLU A 337 -12.99 -1.79 11.01
N ASN A 338 -12.76 -0.97 9.98
CA ASN A 338 -13.84 -0.35 9.22
C ASN A 338 -14.69 -1.40 8.48
N PHE A 339 -14.05 -2.48 8.03
CA PHE A 339 -14.75 -3.59 7.39
C PHE A 339 -15.65 -4.35 8.37
N ILE A 340 -15.17 -4.66 9.58
CA ILE A 340 -15.97 -5.28 10.65
C ILE A 340 -17.16 -4.40 11.00
N GLY A 341 -16.94 -3.08 11.13
CA GLY A 341 -18.02 -2.12 11.34
C GLY A 341 -19.08 -2.20 10.23
N HIS A 342 -18.67 -2.36 8.97
CA HIS A 342 -19.58 -2.54 7.86
C HIS A 342 -20.40 -3.84 7.96
N ILE A 343 -19.77 -4.98 8.26
CA ILE A 343 -20.48 -6.26 8.47
C ILE A 343 -21.54 -6.11 9.56
N GLN A 344 -21.18 -5.51 10.70
CA GLN A 344 -22.11 -5.29 11.81
C GLN A 344 -23.30 -4.39 11.42
N THR A 345 -23.10 -3.40 10.54
CA THR A 345 -24.21 -2.60 10.00
C THR A 345 -25.11 -3.38 9.04
N GLY A 346 -24.55 -4.32 8.27
CA GLY A 346 -25.33 -5.30 7.51
C GLY A 346 -26.24 -6.12 8.42
N THR A 347 -25.69 -6.68 9.50
CA THR A 347 -26.46 -7.41 10.52
C THR A 347 -27.57 -6.53 11.14
N LYS A 348 -27.32 -5.23 11.38
CA LYS A 348 -28.34 -4.29 11.86
C LYS A 348 -29.47 -4.04 10.84
N ARG A 349 -29.14 -3.87 9.55
CA ARG A 349 -30.14 -3.71 8.48
C ARG A 349 -31.09 -4.91 8.38
N PHE A 350 -30.59 -6.12 8.62
CA PHE A 350 -31.44 -7.32 8.63
C PHE A 350 -32.28 -7.44 9.91
N LYS A 351 -31.73 -7.12 11.09
CA LYS A 351 -32.54 -7.01 12.32
C LYS A 351 -33.71 -6.03 12.16
N GLU A 352 -33.47 -4.87 11.55
CA GLU A 352 -34.54 -3.90 11.26
C GLU A 352 -35.59 -4.46 10.29
N LYS A 353 -35.19 -5.17 9.23
CA LYS A 353 -36.12 -5.84 8.31
C LYS A 353 -36.93 -6.94 8.99
N ALA A 354 -36.31 -7.75 9.85
CA ALA A 354 -36.96 -8.79 10.65
C ALA A 354 -37.98 -8.19 11.63
N ASP A 355 -37.63 -7.09 12.30
CA ASP A 355 -38.52 -6.36 13.21
C ASP A 355 -39.71 -5.72 12.46
N ILE A 356 -39.48 -5.17 11.26
CA ILE A 356 -40.55 -4.68 10.38
C ILE A 356 -41.46 -5.83 9.95
N GLY A 357 -40.91 -7.00 9.61
CA GLY A 357 -41.65 -8.20 9.25
C GLY A 357 -42.52 -8.74 10.39
N LYS A 358 -41.98 -8.79 11.61
CA LYS A 358 -42.70 -9.17 12.83
C LYS A 358 -43.83 -8.19 13.14
N ARG A 359 -43.56 -6.89 13.11
CA ARG A 359 -44.60 -5.84 13.29
C ARG A 359 -45.71 -5.99 12.26
N LYS A 360 -45.41 -6.22 10.98
CA LYS A 360 -46.43 -6.44 9.94
C LYS A 360 -47.28 -7.69 10.19
N LYS A 361 -46.69 -8.80 10.63
CA LYS A 361 -47.42 -10.04 11.01
C LYS A 361 -48.31 -9.83 12.24
N GLU A 362 -47.86 -9.11 13.26
CA GLU A 362 -48.66 -8.77 14.44
C GLU A 362 -49.85 -7.86 14.09
N PHE A 363 -49.64 -6.85 13.24
CA PHE A 363 -50.71 -5.98 12.73
C PHE A 363 -51.74 -6.74 11.88
N SER A 364 -51.30 -7.69 11.05
CA SER A 364 -52.20 -8.57 10.27
C SER A 364 -53.01 -9.51 11.17
N THR A 365 -52.38 -10.07 12.21
CA THR A 365 -53.03 -10.99 13.14
C THR A 365 -54.08 -10.26 13.98
N ARG A 366 -53.77 -9.06 14.50
CA ARG A 366 -54.73 -8.21 15.21
C ARG A 366 -55.95 -7.84 14.35
N ARG A 367 -55.76 -7.49 13.07
CA ARG A 367 -56.88 -7.19 12.15
C ARG A 367 -57.80 -8.40 11.90
N ARG A 368 -57.25 -9.62 11.79
CA ARG A 368 -58.05 -10.84 11.64
C ARG A 368 -58.85 -11.16 12.91
N SER A 369 -58.24 -10.97 14.09
CA SER A 369 -58.94 -11.16 15.37
C SER A 369 -60.11 -10.19 15.57
N SER A 370 -59.97 -8.93 15.13
CA SER A 370 -61.05 -7.93 15.20
C SER A 370 -62.22 -8.20 14.24
N LEU A 371 -61.96 -8.86 13.11
CA LEU A 371 -62.99 -9.24 12.11
C LEU A 371 -63.74 -10.54 12.46
N THR A 372 -63.30 -11.26 13.49
CA THR A 372 -63.95 -12.50 13.96
C THR A 372 -64.80 -12.27 15.22
N MET A 373 -64.83 -11.04 15.74
CA MET A 373 -65.62 -10.61 16.91
C MET A 373 -66.78 -9.65 16.55
N LEU A 374 -67.11 -9.55 15.28
CA LEU A 374 -68.38 -9.03 14.74
C LEU A 374 -69.10 -10.19 14.07
#